data_AF-A0AAY4AUQ9-F1
#
_entry.id   AF-A0AAY4AUQ9-F1
#
_cell.length_a   1.000
_cell.length_b   1.000
_cell.length_c   1.000
_cell.angle_alpha   90.00
_cell.angle_beta   90.00
_cell.angle_gamma   90.00
#
_symmetry.space_group_name_H-M   'P 1'
#
loop_
_entity.id
_entity.type
_entity.pdbx_description
1 polymer ?
#
loop_
_entity_poly.entity_id
_entity_poly.type
_entity_poly.pdbx_seq_one_letter_code
_entity_poly.pdbx_strand_id
1 'polypeptide(L)'
;MDARCALGIFALVFLLHGAAGAVDVSGDPHETSQEKSLSLQKRRLSLQNTADIQHCLLGAGDVGCGVFECFNNNSCEIRGLHDICMTFLHNAGKFDSQGKSFIKEALKCMAHGLRQRFSCVSRRCVAVKELVFQLQRQCYTKHNLCAAVRQNVNVMVEMIHFSDLFPKGPHVELVNILLGCGDEVREAIARRVRAQCELNWGALCASLTLCSVDTGADRFVPTMSPQARNGDTQTRGAEPEAKTVGQRTEESRDEGREGTQR
;
A
#
# COMPACT_ATOMS: atom_id res chain seq x y z
N MET A 1 26.45 -11.98 12.40
CA MET A 1 26.69 -10.97 11.35
C MET A 1 28.05 -11.24 10.77
N ASP A 2 28.09 -11.57 9.48
CA ASP A 2 29.30 -11.96 8.76
C ASP A 2 30.30 -10.79 8.74
N ALA A 3 31.56 -11.04 9.13
CA ALA A 3 32.58 -9.98 9.27
C ALA A 3 32.79 -9.21 7.96
N ARG A 4 32.51 -9.86 6.83
CA ARG A 4 32.58 -9.29 5.48
C ARG A 4 31.48 -8.24 5.22
N CYS A 5 30.29 -8.43 5.78
CA CYS A 5 29.20 -7.46 5.70
C CYS A 5 29.45 -6.22 6.57
N ALA A 6 30.06 -6.40 7.75
CA ALA A 6 30.42 -5.28 8.62
C ALA A 6 31.46 -4.37 7.94
N LEU A 7 32.50 -4.95 7.35
CA LEU A 7 33.54 -4.22 6.61
C LEU A 7 32.98 -3.46 5.40
N GLY A 8 32.04 -4.05 4.65
CA GLY A 8 31.36 -3.38 3.53
C GLY A 8 30.52 -2.18 3.96
N ILE A 9 29.79 -2.30 5.07
CA ILE A 9 28.99 -1.21 5.64
C ILE A 9 29.89 -0.10 6.18
N PHE A 10 30.96 -0.44 6.89
CA PHE A 10 31.93 0.54 7.40
C PHE A 10 32.63 1.28 6.26
N ALA A 11 33.01 0.59 5.17
CA ALA A 11 33.61 1.23 4.00
C ALA A 11 32.62 2.17 3.28
N LEU A 12 31.35 1.77 3.14
CA LEU A 12 30.32 2.62 2.54
C LEU A 12 30.04 3.86 3.39
N VAL A 13 29.99 3.70 4.72
CA VAL A 13 29.82 4.82 5.67
C VAL A 13 31.03 5.75 5.63
N PHE A 14 32.26 5.22 5.56
CA PHE A 14 33.47 6.03 5.43
C PHE A 14 33.56 6.77 4.10
N LEU A 15 33.15 6.16 2.99
CA LEU A 15 33.11 6.82 1.68
C LEU A 15 32.03 7.91 1.62
N LEU A 16 30.90 7.71 2.32
CA LEU A 16 29.83 8.71 2.41
C LEU A 16 30.16 9.88 3.37
N HIS A 17 31.01 9.66 4.38
CA HIS A 17 31.39 10.69 5.37
C HIS A 17 32.79 11.29 5.14
N GLY A 18 33.63 10.67 4.32
CA GLY A 18 35.04 11.06 4.10
C GLY A 18 35.26 12.23 3.14
N ALA A 19 34.21 12.79 2.54
CA ALA A 19 34.30 13.95 1.65
C ALA A 19 34.15 15.31 2.38
N ALA A 20 34.13 15.32 3.72
CA ALA A 20 34.02 16.53 4.52
C ALA A 20 35.23 16.66 5.46
N GLY A 21 36.37 17.10 4.93
CA GLY A 21 37.53 17.36 5.78
C GLY A 21 38.82 17.66 5.04
N ALA A 22 38.89 18.82 4.38
CA ALA A 22 40.08 19.67 4.28
C ALA A 22 39.83 20.81 3.28
N VAL A 23 39.40 21.97 3.75
CA VAL A 23 39.69 23.25 3.11
C VAL A 23 39.82 24.32 4.19
N ASP A 24 40.96 25.00 4.15
CA ASP A 24 41.43 26.02 5.09
C ASP A 24 40.49 27.22 5.23
N VAL A 25 40.53 27.79 6.43
CA VAL A 25 39.81 28.99 6.87
C VAL A 25 40.31 30.23 6.12
N SER A 26 39.41 30.90 5.40
CA SER A 26 39.33 32.38 5.31
C SER A 26 38.09 32.79 4.50
N GLY A 27 37.00 33.20 5.15
CA GLY A 27 35.83 33.78 4.48
C GLY A 27 34.55 33.81 5.33
N ASP A 28 34.21 35.02 5.81
CA ASP A 28 32.89 35.58 6.20
C ASP A 28 31.88 34.76 7.07
N PRO A 29 31.43 35.28 8.24
CA PRO A 29 30.43 34.61 9.10
C PRO A 29 28.99 34.52 8.54
N HIS A 30 28.69 35.09 7.37
CA HIS A 30 27.29 35.31 6.96
C HIS A 30 26.60 34.13 6.21
N GLU A 31 27.34 33.16 5.66
CA GLU A 31 26.76 32.07 4.82
C GLU A 31 26.11 30.92 5.62
N THR A 32 26.59 30.60 6.81
CA THR A 32 26.05 29.47 7.61
C THR A 32 24.68 29.74 8.26
N SER A 33 24.28 31.02 8.35
CA SER A 33 22.98 31.43 8.89
C SER A 33 21.86 31.29 7.85
N GLN A 34 22.17 31.54 6.58
CA GLN A 34 21.22 31.50 5.47
C GLN A 34 20.78 30.07 5.15
N GLU A 35 21.69 29.10 5.12
CA GLU A 35 21.34 27.68 4.95
C GLU A 35 20.51 27.11 6.12
N LYS A 36 20.83 27.51 7.37
CA LYS A 36 20.02 27.16 8.55
C LYS A 36 18.63 27.79 8.50
N SER A 37 18.52 29.03 8.01
CA SER A 37 17.23 29.72 7.80
C SER A 37 16.41 29.07 6.68
N LEU A 38 17.02 28.72 5.54
CA LEU A 38 16.38 28.03 4.42
C LEU A 38 15.92 26.62 4.79
N SER A 39 16.69 25.89 5.60
CA SER A 39 16.29 24.58 6.13
C SER A 39 15.18 24.68 7.18
N LEU A 40 15.16 25.74 8.00
CA LEU A 40 14.04 26.06 8.90
C LEU A 40 12.78 26.46 8.15
N GLN A 41 12.91 27.19 7.04
CA GLN A 41 11.81 27.53 6.14
C GLN A 41 11.27 26.28 5.44
N LYS A 42 12.10 25.33 5.01
CA LYS A 42 11.63 24.01 4.51
C LYS A 42 10.89 23.18 5.58
N ARG A 43 11.04 23.48 6.87
CA ARG A 43 10.31 22.78 7.95
C ARG A 43 8.94 23.39 8.25
N ARG A 44 8.57 24.51 7.61
CA ARG A 44 7.28 25.20 7.83
C ARG A 44 6.67 25.71 6.53
N LEU A 45 5.35 25.71 6.45
CA LEU A 45 4.65 26.47 5.42
C LEU A 45 4.90 27.97 5.64
N SER A 46 5.08 28.70 4.53
CA SER A 46 4.99 30.15 4.53
C SER A 46 3.55 30.59 4.84
N LEU A 47 3.35 31.81 5.33
CA LEU A 47 2.00 32.34 5.56
C LEU A 47 1.19 32.37 4.27
N GLN A 48 1.81 32.81 3.17
CA GLN A 48 1.20 32.84 1.85
C GLN A 48 0.75 31.44 1.41
N ASN A 49 1.65 30.44 1.43
CA ASN A 49 1.27 29.07 1.07
C ASN A 49 0.14 28.54 1.96
N THR A 50 0.13 28.88 3.25
CA THR A 50 -0.92 28.41 4.14
C THR A 50 -2.28 29.03 3.77
N ALA A 51 -2.31 30.32 3.46
CA ALA A 51 -3.51 31.01 3.00
C ALA A 51 -3.99 30.48 1.64
N ASP A 52 -3.07 30.27 0.68
CA ASP A 52 -3.38 29.73 -0.65
C ASP A 52 -3.96 28.32 -0.57
N ILE A 53 -3.35 27.44 0.25
CA ILE A 53 -3.86 26.09 0.49
C ILE A 53 -5.26 26.18 1.11
N GLN A 54 -5.46 27.01 2.13
CA GLN A 54 -6.77 27.13 2.77
C GLN A 54 -7.83 27.65 1.78
N HIS A 55 -7.51 28.64 0.96
CA HIS A 55 -8.41 29.15 -0.08
C HIS A 55 -8.74 28.08 -1.12
N CYS A 56 -7.73 27.33 -1.60
CA CYS A 56 -7.90 26.21 -2.51
C CYS A 56 -8.83 25.13 -1.93
N LEU A 57 -8.64 24.74 -0.66
CA LEU A 57 -9.46 23.72 0.00
C LEU A 57 -10.93 24.13 0.14
N LEU A 58 -11.20 25.42 0.35
CA LEU A 58 -12.56 25.95 0.45
C LEU A 58 -13.25 26.06 -0.93
N GLY A 59 -12.50 26.34 -1.99
CA GLY A 59 -13.02 26.42 -3.35
C GLY A 59 -13.12 25.08 -4.08
N ALA A 60 -12.31 24.09 -3.70
CA ALA A 60 -12.30 22.79 -4.35
C ALA A 60 -13.50 21.92 -3.91
N GLY A 61 -14.14 21.25 -4.88
CA GLY A 61 -15.26 20.35 -4.63
C GLY A 61 -14.87 19.04 -3.93
N ASP A 62 -15.82 18.40 -3.26
CA ASP A 62 -15.63 17.11 -2.57
C ASP A 62 -15.56 15.89 -3.51
N VAL A 63 -15.76 16.10 -4.81
CA VAL A 63 -15.77 15.08 -5.85
C VAL A 63 -14.56 15.31 -6.77
N GLY A 64 -13.88 14.22 -7.14
CA GLY A 64 -12.66 14.28 -7.94
C GLY A 64 -11.40 14.49 -7.10
N CYS A 65 -10.32 14.95 -7.74
CA CYS A 65 -8.99 15.04 -7.12
C CYS A 65 -8.52 16.46 -6.78
N GLY A 66 -9.31 17.50 -7.11
CA GLY A 66 -8.89 18.90 -6.97
C GLY A 66 -8.51 19.32 -5.55
N VAL A 67 -9.17 18.78 -4.52
CA VAL A 67 -8.81 19.06 -3.11
C VAL A 67 -7.38 18.59 -2.78
N PHE A 68 -6.91 17.51 -3.40
CA PHE A 68 -5.56 16.99 -3.17
C PHE A 68 -4.49 17.77 -3.93
N GLU A 69 -4.85 18.38 -5.06
CA GLU A 69 -3.96 19.24 -5.84
C GLU A 69 -3.51 20.48 -5.07
N CYS A 70 -4.31 20.94 -4.10
CA CYS A 70 -3.96 22.05 -3.21
C CYS A 70 -2.60 21.86 -2.49
N PHE A 71 -2.08 20.62 -2.39
CA PHE A 71 -0.80 20.32 -1.75
C PHE A 71 0.37 20.05 -2.72
N ASN A 72 0.20 20.16 -4.04
CA ASN A 72 1.26 19.76 -4.99
C ASN A 72 2.48 20.70 -5.01
N ASN A 73 2.30 21.98 -4.64
CA ASN A 73 3.37 22.98 -4.68
C ASN A 73 3.51 23.74 -3.34
N ASN A 74 4.10 23.08 -2.34
CA ASN A 74 4.41 23.70 -1.06
C ASN A 74 5.78 23.28 -0.51
N SER A 75 6.32 24.08 0.41
CA SER A 75 7.61 23.86 1.06
C SER A 75 7.69 22.59 1.91
N CYS A 76 6.56 21.96 2.23
CA CYS A 76 6.49 20.76 3.04
C CYS A 76 6.55 19.46 2.23
N GLU A 77 6.59 19.50 0.90
CA GLU A 77 6.71 18.32 0.03
C GLU A 77 5.63 17.26 0.34
N ILE A 78 4.40 17.72 0.57
CA ILE A 78 3.25 16.86 0.89
C ILE A 78 2.58 16.45 -0.44
N ARG A 79 3.25 15.59 -1.19
CA ARG A 79 2.83 15.13 -2.52
C ARG A 79 2.24 13.72 -2.45
N GLY A 80 1.58 13.28 -3.53
CA GLY A 80 1.16 11.88 -3.70
C GLY A 80 -0.33 11.61 -3.46
N LEU A 81 -1.05 12.37 -2.63
CA LEU A 81 -2.51 12.15 -2.49
C LEU A 81 -3.26 12.42 -3.79
N HIS A 82 -2.84 13.45 -4.54
CA HIS A 82 -3.40 13.74 -5.86
C HIS A 82 -3.15 12.59 -6.83
N ASP A 83 -1.93 12.06 -6.87
CA ASP A 83 -1.53 10.98 -7.78
C ASP A 83 -2.23 9.67 -7.44
N ILE A 84 -2.38 9.34 -6.15
CA ILE A 84 -3.20 8.22 -5.67
C ILE A 84 -4.65 8.40 -6.12
N CYS A 85 -5.23 9.58 -5.93
CA CYS A 85 -6.60 9.86 -6.33
C CYS A 85 -6.79 9.65 -7.85
N MET A 86 -5.91 10.23 -8.66
CA MET A 86 -5.95 10.07 -10.11
C MET A 86 -5.81 8.60 -10.52
N THR A 87 -4.91 7.85 -9.87
CA THR A 87 -4.70 6.42 -10.11
C THR A 87 -5.96 5.60 -9.80
N PHE A 88 -6.63 5.89 -8.67
CA PHE A 88 -7.91 5.26 -8.36
C PHE A 88 -8.99 5.59 -9.39
N LEU A 89 -9.12 6.86 -9.79
CA LEU A 89 -10.13 7.27 -10.76
C LEU A 89 -9.88 6.66 -12.15
N HIS A 90 -8.64 6.61 -12.61
CA HIS A 90 -8.27 5.97 -13.88
C HIS A 90 -8.57 4.47 -13.89
N ASN A 91 -8.41 3.78 -12.76
CA ASN A 91 -8.69 2.36 -12.66
C ASN A 91 -10.11 2.04 -12.17
N ALA A 92 -10.93 3.05 -11.84
CA ALA A 92 -12.26 2.87 -11.25
C ALA A 92 -13.17 1.95 -12.08
N GLY A 93 -13.02 1.94 -13.40
CA GLY A 93 -13.77 1.06 -14.30
C GLY A 93 -13.52 -0.44 -14.05
N LYS A 94 -12.32 -0.81 -13.58
CA LYS A 94 -11.89 -2.19 -13.30
C LYS A 94 -12.36 -2.70 -11.93
N PHE A 95 -12.74 -1.81 -11.02
CA PHE A 95 -13.25 -2.19 -9.71
C PHE A 95 -14.69 -2.70 -9.79
N ASP A 96 -15.02 -3.64 -8.92
CA ASP A 96 -16.40 -4.03 -8.64
C ASP A 96 -17.20 -2.90 -7.96
N SER A 97 -18.47 -3.16 -7.66
CA SER A 97 -19.34 -2.17 -7.02
C SER A 97 -18.85 -1.76 -5.63
N GLN A 98 -18.28 -2.69 -4.87
CA GLN A 98 -17.71 -2.44 -3.54
C GLN A 98 -16.48 -1.52 -3.64
N GLY A 99 -15.56 -1.82 -4.56
CA GLY A 99 -14.36 -1.03 -4.80
C GLY A 99 -14.67 0.37 -5.31
N LYS A 100 -15.64 0.52 -6.22
CA LYS A 100 -16.14 1.84 -6.66
C LYS A 100 -16.71 2.66 -5.52
N SER A 101 -17.48 2.03 -4.63
CA SER A 101 -18.02 2.68 -3.43
C SER A 101 -16.89 3.10 -2.48
N PHE A 102 -15.92 2.23 -2.24
CA PHE A 102 -14.73 2.55 -1.44
C PHE A 102 -14.00 3.78 -1.99
N ILE A 103 -13.66 3.79 -3.29
CA ILE A 103 -12.95 4.91 -3.93
C ILE A 103 -13.72 6.22 -3.69
N LYS A 104 -15.02 6.23 -4.01
CA LYS A 104 -15.86 7.41 -3.85
C LYS A 104 -15.88 7.92 -2.40
N GLU A 105 -16.20 7.04 -1.46
CA GLU A 105 -16.44 7.45 -0.07
C GLU A 105 -15.13 7.75 0.68
N ALA A 106 -14.05 7.03 0.40
CA ALA A 106 -12.74 7.29 1.01
C ALA A 106 -12.13 8.61 0.51
N LEU A 107 -12.20 8.90 -0.79
CA LEU A 107 -11.71 10.17 -1.35
C LEU A 107 -12.53 11.35 -0.80
N LYS A 108 -13.86 11.21 -0.76
CA LYS A 108 -14.75 12.22 -0.15
C LYS A 108 -14.44 12.44 1.33
N CYS A 109 -14.19 11.37 2.09
CA CYS A 109 -13.80 11.46 3.50
C CYS A 109 -12.50 12.25 3.68
N MET A 110 -11.48 11.98 2.86
CA MET A 110 -10.21 12.70 2.95
C MET A 110 -10.35 14.16 2.54
N ALA A 111 -11.07 14.44 1.45
CA ALA A 111 -11.33 15.80 0.99
C ALA A 111 -12.04 16.64 2.05
N HIS A 112 -13.12 16.10 2.62
CA HIS A 112 -13.85 16.73 3.69
C HIS A 112 -12.96 16.94 4.94
N GLY A 113 -12.18 15.93 5.33
CA GLY A 113 -11.26 16.00 6.46
C GLY A 113 -10.18 17.07 6.30
N LEU A 114 -9.60 17.21 5.10
CA LEU A 114 -8.61 18.24 4.79
C LEU A 114 -9.22 19.63 4.91
N ARG A 115 -10.40 19.85 4.33
CA ARG A 115 -11.09 21.15 4.43
C ARG A 115 -11.42 21.54 5.88
N GLN A 116 -11.83 20.58 6.70
CA GLN A 116 -12.27 20.84 8.08
C GLN A 116 -11.11 21.02 9.06
N ARG A 117 -9.98 20.35 8.84
CA ARG A 117 -8.90 20.26 9.84
C ARG A 117 -7.66 21.05 9.47
N PHE A 118 -7.45 21.36 8.19
CA PHE A 118 -6.35 22.23 7.81
C PHE A 118 -6.64 23.65 8.29
N SER A 119 -5.64 24.28 8.93
CA SER A 119 -5.78 25.63 9.48
C SER A 119 -4.51 26.44 9.34
N CYS A 120 -4.67 27.76 9.19
CA CYS A 120 -3.57 28.72 9.19
C CYS A 120 -2.70 28.74 10.46
N VAL A 121 -3.17 28.14 11.56
CA VAL A 121 -2.45 28.11 12.84
C VAL A 121 -1.27 27.13 12.79
N SER A 122 -1.47 25.94 12.23
CA SER A 122 -0.47 24.87 12.23
C SER A 122 0.35 24.85 10.94
N ARG A 123 1.42 25.66 10.91
CA ARG A 123 2.31 25.74 9.74
C ARG A 123 3.49 24.77 9.77
N ARG A 124 3.65 23.95 10.81
CA ARG A 124 4.81 23.04 10.90
C ARG A 124 4.61 21.90 9.91
N CYS A 125 5.56 21.66 9.01
CA CYS A 125 5.43 20.61 7.99
C CYS A 125 5.18 19.23 8.59
N VAL A 126 5.77 18.94 9.76
CA VAL A 126 5.50 17.70 10.50
C VAL A 126 4.02 17.57 10.86
N ALA A 127 3.40 18.65 11.35
CA ALA A 127 1.99 18.62 11.74
C ALA A 127 1.05 18.50 10.52
N VAL A 128 1.40 19.15 9.40
CA VAL A 128 0.60 19.05 8.17
C VAL A 128 0.73 17.67 7.53
N LYS A 129 1.95 17.10 7.50
CA LYS A 129 2.18 15.70 7.07
C LYS A 129 1.40 14.71 7.95
N GLU A 130 1.46 14.91 9.27
CA GLU A 130 0.72 14.06 10.21
C GLU A 130 -0.79 14.15 9.98
N LEU A 131 -1.34 15.36 9.76
CA LEU A 131 -2.75 15.52 9.40
C LEU A 131 -3.12 14.70 8.16
N VAL A 132 -2.30 14.75 7.11
CA VAL A 132 -2.52 13.99 5.87
C VAL A 132 -2.48 12.49 6.12
N PHE A 133 -1.46 11.96 6.81
CA PHE A 133 -1.36 10.52 7.09
C PHE A 133 -2.45 10.03 8.05
N GLN A 134 -2.87 10.86 9.01
CA GLN A 134 -4.00 10.54 9.88
C GLN A 134 -5.30 10.47 9.10
N LEU A 135 -5.57 11.42 8.20
CA LEU A 135 -6.76 11.39 7.36
C LEU A 135 -6.75 10.19 6.41
N GLN A 136 -5.61 9.89 5.80
CA GLN A 136 -5.46 8.74 4.92
C GLN A 136 -5.79 7.42 5.66
N ARG A 137 -5.16 7.18 6.82
CA ARG A 137 -5.45 6.02 7.69
C ARG A 137 -6.92 6.00 8.12
N GLN A 138 -7.42 7.10 8.68
CA GLN A 138 -8.77 7.20 9.21
C GLN A 138 -9.81 6.89 8.14
N CYS A 139 -9.69 7.46 6.94
CA CYS A 139 -10.65 7.27 5.87
C CYS A 139 -10.55 5.88 5.24
N TYR A 140 -9.35 5.33 5.07
CA TYR A 140 -9.21 3.95 4.58
C TYR A 140 -9.77 2.91 5.55
N THR A 141 -9.54 3.08 6.86
CA THR A 141 -10.16 2.22 7.88
C THR A 141 -11.67 2.41 7.91
N LYS A 142 -12.15 3.66 7.97
CA LYS A 142 -13.59 3.98 8.05
C LYS A 142 -14.38 3.40 6.88
N HIS A 143 -13.79 3.35 5.69
CA HIS A 143 -14.44 2.86 4.48
C HIS A 143 -14.01 1.43 4.09
N ASN A 144 -13.41 0.67 5.01
CA ASN A 144 -13.07 -0.74 4.83
C ASN A 144 -12.21 -1.03 3.60
N LEU A 145 -11.08 -0.32 3.44
CA LEU A 145 -10.12 -0.55 2.36
C LEU A 145 -9.80 -2.04 2.18
N CYS A 146 -9.54 -2.77 3.27
CA CYS A 146 -9.19 -4.19 3.16
C CYS A 146 -10.30 -5.09 2.61
N ALA A 147 -11.58 -4.74 2.81
CA ALA A 147 -12.67 -5.49 2.18
C ALA A 147 -12.67 -5.24 0.66
N ALA A 148 -12.60 -3.98 0.25
CA ALA A 148 -12.55 -3.60 -1.15
C ALA A 148 -11.33 -4.20 -1.88
N VAL A 149 -10.17 -4.21 -1.23
CA VAL A 149 -8.92 -4.74 -1.81
C VAL A 149 -9.00 -6.25 -2.02
N ARG A 150 -9.52 -7.01 -1.04
CA ARG A 150 -9.63 -8.49 -1.18
C ARG A 150 -10.52 -8.90 -2.35
N GLN A 151 -11.53 -8.12 -2.68
CA GLN A 151 -12.37 -8.38 -3.86
C GLN A 151 -11.77 -7.85 -5.17
N ASN A 152 -10.70 -7.06 -5.10
CA ASN A 152 -10.12 -6.36 -6.24
C ASN A 152 -8.58 -6.43 -6.27
N VAL A 153 -7.99 -7.55 -5.81
CA VAL A 153 -6.53 -7.68 -5.59
C VAL A 153 -5.73 -7.35 -6.84
N ASN A 154 -6.15 -7.87 -8.00
CA ASN A 154 -5.44 -7.65 -9.27
C ASN A 154 -5.36 -6.16 -9.65
N VAL A 155 -6.48 -5.44 -9.53
CA VAL A 155 -6.52 -3.99 -9.81
C VAL A 155 -5.65 -3.22 -8.82
N MET A 156 -5.70 -3.59 -7.54
CA MET A 156 -4.87 -2.98 -6.50
C MET A 156 -3.38 -3.14 -6.75
N VAL A 157 -2.95 -4.33 -7.20
CA VAL A 157 -1.56 -4.63 -7.50
C VAL A 157 -1.07 -3.87 -8.74
N GLU A 158 -1.91 -3.70 -9.77
CA GLU A 158 -1.56 -2.93 -10.96
C GLU A 158 -1.22 -1.47 -10.64
N MET A 159 -1.93 -0.88 -9.68
CA MET A 159 -1.75 0.51 -9.23
C MET A 159 -0.48 0.72 -8.39
N ILE A 160 0.24 -0.34 -7.99
CA ILE A 160 1.50 -0.20 -7.24
C ILE A 160 2.66 -0.05 -8.23
N HIS A 161 3.39 1.05 -8.09
CA HIS A 161 4.60 1.35 -8.85
C HIS A 161 5.78 1.57 -7.91
N PHE A 162 6.90 0.91 -8.20
CA PHE A 162 8.12 0.94 -7.39
C PHE A 162 8.71 2.35 -7.26
N SER A 163 8.58 3.18 -8.30
CA SER A 163 8.97 4.59 -8.27
C SER A 163 8.26 5.38 -7.17
N ASP A 164 7.02 5.02 -6.86
CA ASP A 164 6.18 5.79 -5.94
C ASP A 164 6.45 5.42 -4.47
N LEU A 165 7.28 4.39 -4.24
CA LEU A 165 7.69 3.97 -2.90
C LEU A 165 8.87 4.79 -2.37
N PHE A 166 9.43 5.68 -3.19
CA PHE A 166 10.57 6.52 -2.84
C PHE A 166 10.39 7.95 -3.36
N PRO A 167 10.40 8.98 -2.50
CA PRO A 167 10.62 8.97 -1.05
C PRO A 167 9.37 8.59 -0.24
N LYS A 168 9.51 8.49 1.09
CA LYS A 168 8.37 8.22 2.00
C LYS A 168 7.27 9.27 1.83
N GLY A 169 6.04 8.81 1.64
CA GLY A 169 4.87 9.66 1.42
C GLY A 169 3.55 8.87 1.44
N PRO A 170 2.44 9.47 0.97
CA PRO A 170 1.12 8.85 0.95
C PRO A 170 1.04 7.52 0.20
N HIS A 171 1.86 7.30 -0.84
CA HIS A 171 1.92 6.02 -1.56
C HIS A 171 2.49 4.92 -0.67
N VAL A 172 3.58 5.21 0.06
CA VAL A 172 4.17 4.28 1.02
C VAL A 172 3.18 3.97 2.15
N GLU A 173 2.45 4.98 2.64
CA GLU A 173 1.42 4.79 3.65
C GLU A 173 0.29 3.88 3.15
N LEU A 174 -0.19 4.09 1.92
CA LEU A 174 -1.17 3.20 1.29
C LEU A 174 -0.65 1.76 1.23
N VAL A 175 0.56 1.54 0.71
CA VAL A 175 1.14 0.19 0.61
C VAL A 175 1.30 -0.45 1.98
N ASN A 176 1.75 0.28 2.99
CA ASN A 176 1.86 -0.24 4.36
C ASN A 176 0.50 -0.73 4.91
N ILE A 177 -0.57 0.02 4.66
CA ILE A 177 -1.93 -0.39 5.06
C ILE A 177 -2.36 -1.65 4.29
N LEU A 178 -2.09 -1.70 2.97
CA LEU A 178 -2.45 -2.85 2.13
C LEU A 178 -1.73 -4.14 2.54
N LEU A 179 -0.47 -4.06 2.96
CA LEU A 179 0.28 -5.21 3.48
C LEU A 179 -0.37 -5.79 4.76
N GLY A 180 -1.16 -4.99 5.48
CA GLY A 180 -1.96 -5.41 6.63
C GLY A 180 -3.34 -5.99 6.30
N CYS A 181 -3.75 -6.01 5.02
CA CYS A 181 -5.09 -6.46 4.62
C CYS A 181 -5.24 -7.99 4.49
N GLY A 182 -4.21 -8.78 4.78
CA GLY A 182 -4.26 -10.24 4.76
C GLY A 182 -3.20 -10.86 3.84
N ASP A 183 -3.02 -12.17 3.96
CA ASP A 183 -1.88 -12.88 3.37
C ASP A 183 -1.88 -12.83 1.84
N GLU A 184 -3.02 -13.08 1.21
CA GLU A 184 -3.18 -13.01 -0.25
C GLU A 184 -2.79 -11.63 -0.81
N VAL A 185 -3.28 -10.56 -0.19
CA VAL A 185 -2.99 -9.17 -0.58
C VAL A 185 -1.51 -8.88 -0.37
N ARG A 186 -0.98 -9.25 0.79
CA ARG A 186 0.42 -9.03 1.17
C ARG A 186 1.36 -9.71 0.19
N GLU A 187 1.10 -10.95 -0.16
CA GLU A 187 1.90 -11.71 -1.13
C GLU A 187 1.81 -11.15 -2.54
N ALA A 188 0.62 -10.75 -2.99
CA ALA A 188 0.44 -10.16 -4.31
C ALA A 188 1.20 -8.84 -4.46
N ILE A 189 1.14 -7.97 -3.45
CA ILE A 189 1.88 -6.71 -3.41
C ILE A 189 3.38 -6.95 -3.29
N ALA A 190 3.82 -7.84 -2.39
CA ALA A 190 5.24 -8.17 -2.24
C ALA A 190 5.84 -8.71 -3.54
N ARG A 191 5.12 -9.58 -4.25
CA ARG A 191 5.53 -10.08 -5.57
C ARG A 191 5.65 -8.95 -6.60
N ARG A 192 4.68 -8.04 -6.66
CA ARG A 192 4.72 -6.88 -7.58
C ARG A 192 5.90 -5.96 -7.30
N VAL A 193 6.11 -5.61 -6.04
CA VAL A 193 7.23 -4.74 -5.63
C VAL A 193 8.56 -5.40 -5.94
N ARG A 194 8.72 -6.70 -5.66
CA ARG A 194 9.93 -7.46 -6.00
C ARG A 194 10.20 -7.48 -7.50
N ALA A 195 9.19 -7.82 -8.29
CA ALA A 195 9.32 -7.87 -9.75
C ALA A 195 9.74 -6.50 -10.31
N GLN A 196 9.13 -5.42 -9.84
CA GLN A 196 9.53 -4.07 -10.28
C GLN A 196 10.92 -3.66 -9.76
N CYS A 197 11.29 -4.08 -8.57
CA CYS A 197 12.62 -3.85 -8.00
C CYS A 197 13.71 -4.56 -8.83
N GLU A 198 13.50 -5.82 -9.23
CA GLU A 198 14.40 -6.56 -10.12
C GLU A 198 14.52 -5.89 -11.49
N LEU A 199 13.40 -5.40 -12.05
CA LEU A 199 13.41 -4.67 -13.32
C LEU A 199 14.18 -3.33 -13.25
N ASN A 200 14.08 -2.62 -12.14
CA ASN A 200 14.75 -1.31 -12.00
C ASN A 200 16.21 -1.45 -11.57
N TRP A 201 16.52 -2.34 -10.63
CA TRP A 201 17.82 -2.40 -9.92
C TRP A 201 18.56 -3.73 -10.09
N GLY A 202 18.00 -4.70 -10.83
CA GLY A 202 18.64 -5.97 -11.13
C GLY A 202 19.06 -6.75 -9.88
N ALA A 203 20.30 -7.25 -9.88
CA ALA A 203 20.86 -8.04 -8.79
C ALA A 203 20.91 -7.29 -7.43
N LEU A 204 20.89 -5.95 -7.44
CA LEU A 204 20.83 -5.17 -6.19
C LEU A 204 19.51 -5.41 -5.45
N CYS A 205 18.44 -5.77 -6.16
CA CYS A 205 17.16 -6.06 -5.53
C CYS A 205 17.27 -7.24 -4.54
N ALA A 206 18.04 -8.28 -4.89
CA ALA A 206 18.26 -9.43 -4.01
C ALA A 206 19.09 -9.08 -2.76
N SER A 207 19.86 -7.99 -2.82
CA SER A 207 20.65 -7.48 -1.68
C SER A 207 19.81 -6.66 -0.72
N LEU A 208 18.67 -6.13 -1.17
CA LEU A 208 17.65 -5.58 -0.30
C LEU A 208 16.89 -6.77 0.27
N THR A 209 17.01 -7.05 1.55
CA THR A 209 16.23 -8.09 2.24
C THR A 209 14.74 -7.67 2.29
N LEU A 210 14.09 -7.57 1.13
CA LEU A 210 12.69 -7.21 0.95
C LEU A 210 11.89 -8.50 0.90
N CYS A 211 11.51 -8.92 2.10
CA CYS A 211 10.53 -9.96 2.40
C CYS A 211 10.79 -11.27 1.65
N SER A 212 11.67 -12.15 2.16
CA SER A 212 11.60 -13.56 1.78
C SER A 212 10.17 -14.03 2.03
N VAL A 213 9.37 -14.13 0.97
CA VAL A 213 8.18 -14.96 0.97
C VAL A 213 8.79 -16.34 0.86
N ASP A 214 8.88 -17.05 1.98
CA ASP A 214 9.23 -18.47 1.98
C ASP A 214 8.19 -19.18 1.11
N THR A 215 8.44 -19.25 -0.19
CA THR A 215 7.92 -20.34 -1.00
C THR A 215 8.66 -21.56 -0.48
N GLY A 216 8.03 -22.25 0.47
CA GLY A 216 8.33 -23.64 0.78
C GLY A 216 8.08 -24.47 -0.46
N ALA A 217 9.00 -24.39 -1.43
CA ALA A 217 9.09 -25.30 -2.54
C ALA A 217 9.71 -26.58 -1.98
N ASP A 218 8.84 -27.58 -1.87
CA ASP A 218 9.12 -29.00 -1.69
C ASP A 218 10.58 -29.40 -1.93
N ARG A 219 11.21 -29.92 -0.87
CA ARG A 219 12.31 -30.85 -1.02
C ARG A 219 11.76 -32.16 -1.58
N PHE A 220 11.62 -32.23 -2.90
CA PHE A 220 11.60 -33.51 -3.58
C PHE A 220 12.96 -34.18 -3.38
N VAL A 221 13.02 -35.11 -2.43
CA VAL A 221 14.10 -36.08 -2.32
C VAL A 221 13.79 -37.20 -3.31
N PRO A 222 14.59 -37.44 -4.36
CA PRO A 222 14.44 -38.61 -5.19
C PRO A 222 15.08 -39.79 -4.46
N THR A 223 14.30 -40.58 -3.73
CA THR A 223 14.77 -41.87 -3.21
C THR A 223 14.43 -42.96 -4.23
N MET A 224 15.48 -43.46 -4.87
CA MET A 224 15.45 -44.61 -5.77
C MET A 224 14.89 -45.86 -5.07
N SER A 225 13.97 -46.54 -5.75
CA SER A 225 13.49 -47.89 -5.42
C SER A 225 14.56 -48.95 -5.71
N PRO A 226 14.58 -50.06 -4.94
CA PRO A 226 14.96 -51.36 -5.48
C PRO A 226 13.85 -52.41 -5.35
N GLN A 227 13.60 -53.14 -6.45
CA GLN A 227 12.80 -54.36 -6.53
C GLN A 227 13.50 -55.58 -5.90
N ALA A 228 12.74 -56.43 -5.21
CA ALA A 228 12.75 -57.91 -5.27
C ALA A 228 11.73 -58.46 -4.23
N ARG A 229 10.62 -59.12 -4.56
CA ARG A 229 10.36 -60.50 -5.09
C ARG A 229 9.89 -61.48 -3.98
N ASN A 230 8.64 -61.93 -4.15
CA ASN A 230 7.98 -63.20 -3.76
C ASN A 230 7.72 -63.61 -2.30
N GLY A 231 6.48 -64.08 -2.06
CA GLY A 231 6.12 -65.03 -1.00
C GLY A 231 4.64 -64.98 -0.57
N ASP A 232 3.86 -65.98 -0.96
CA ASP A 232 2.40 -66.16 -0.86
C ASP A 232 1.77 -66.17 0.55
N THR A 233 0.47 -65.85 0.67
CA THR A 233 -0.61 -66.76 1.14
C THR A 233 -1.99 -66.06 1.19
N GLN A 234 -2.84 -66.43 0.22
CA GLN A 234 -4.29 -66.69 0.21
C GLN A 234 -5.16 -66.36 1.46
N THR A 235 -6.34 -65.73 1.27
CA THR A 235 -7.70 -66.32 1.47
C THR A 235 -8.84 -65.35 1.11
N ARG A 236 -9.76 -65.84 0.25
CA ARG A 236 -11.22 -65.59 0.00
C ARG A 236 -11.93 -64.49 0.82
N GLY A 237 -12.92 -63.73 0.32
CA GLY A 237 -13.69 -63.76 -0.93
C GLY A 237 -15.02 -62.97 -0.79
N ALA A 238 -15.61 -62.62 -1.94
CA ALA A 238 -17.03 -62.32 -2.21
C ALA A 238 -17.70 -61.01 -1.70
N GLU A 239 -17.82 -60.05 -2.62
CA GLU A 239 -19.03 -59.24 -2.92
C GLU A 239 -20.11 -60.19 -3.55
N PRO A 240 -21.46 -59.98 -3.52
CA PRO A 240 -22.11 -58.78 -4.06
C PRO A 240 -23.51 -58.30 -3.59
N GLU A 241 -23.80 -57.07 -4.03
CA GLU A 241 -25.07 -56.44 -4.46
C GLU A 241 -26.43 -56.76 -3.78
N ALA A 242 -27.21 -55.71 -3.47
CA ALA A 242 -28.29 -55.20 -4.34
C ALA A 242 -29.43 -54.47 -3.56
N LYS A 243 -29.86 -53.30 -4.10
CA LYS A 243 -31.28 -52.88 -4.36
C LYS A 243 -32.22 -52.63 -3.13
N THR A 244 -33.17 -51.69 -3.08
CA THR A 244 -33.96 -50.94 -4.10
C THR A 244 -35.00 -50.03 -3.39
N VAL A 245 -35.29 -48.84 -3.96
CA VAL A 245 -36.62 -48.13 -4.08
C VAL A 245 -37.37 -47.75 -2.79
N GLY A 246 -38.14 -46.66 -2.64
CA GLY A 246 -38.74 -45.58 -3.45
C GLY A 246 -39.82 -44.92 -2.55
N GLN A 247 -40.13 -43.62 -2.62
CA GLN A 247 -41.28 -42.95 -3.30
C GLN A 247 -41.46 -41.59 -2.58
N ARG A 248 -41.55 -40.44 -3.27
CA ARG A 248 -42.75 -39.72 -3.80
C ARG A 248 -43.73 -39.28 -2.68
N THR A 249 -44.08 -38.00 -2.48
CA THR A 249 -45.03 -37.10 -3.23
C THR A 249 -44.98 -35.68 -2.60
N GLU A 250 -45.02 -34.57 -3.37
CA GLU A 250 -46.17 -33.62 -3.62
C GLU A 250 -46.76 -33.00 -2.32
N GLU A 251 -47.15 -31.73 -2.15
CA GLU A 251 -47.67 -30.69 -3.05
C GLU A 251 -47.85 -29.32 -2.33
N SER A 252 -47.90 -28.23 -3.12
CA SER A 252 -48.78 -27.04 -3.08
C SER A 252 -48.89 -26.00 -1.92
N ARG A 253 -48.74 -24.72 -2.37
CA ARG A 253 -49.55 -23.48 -2.16
C ARG A 253 -49.81 -22.88 -0.78
N ASP A 254 -49.55 -21.57 -0.63
CA ASP A 254 -50.53 -20.44 -0.67
C ASP A 254 -49.73 -19.12 -0.46
N GLU A 255 -49.74 -18.10 -1.34
CA GLU A 255 -50.73 -17.02 -1.54
C GLU A 255 -50.95 -16.09 -0.33
N GLY A 256 -50.79 -14.77 -0.50
CA GLY A 256 -51.14 -13.78 0.55
C GLY A 256 -50.46 -12.41 0.44
N ARG A 257 -51.26 -11.40 0.11
CA ARG A 257 -50.96 -10.00 -0.25
C ARG A 257 -51.31 -9.05 0.91
N GLU A 258 -51.03 -7.75 0.70
CA GLU A 258 -51.37 -6.54 1.51
C GLU A 258 -50.25 -6.08 2.46
N GLY A 259 -49.89 -4.80 2.61
CA GLY A 259 -50.50 -3.54 2.17
C GLY A 259 -50.23 -2.47 3.24
N THR A 260 -50.00 -1.22 2.80
CA THR A 260 -50.36 0.02 3.54
C THR A 260 -49.39 0.59 4.61
N GLN A 261 -48.67 1.64 4.19
CA GLN A 261 -48.77 3.03 4.69
C GLN A 261 -48.49 3.33 6.19
N ARG A 262 -47.38 4.05 6.43
CA ARG A 262 -47.32 5.30 7.23
C ARG A 262 -46.03 6.05 6.93
#